data_AF-A0A0M4TIC6-F1
#
_entry.id   AF-A0A0M4TIC6-F1
#
_cell.length_a   1.000
_cell.length_b   1.000
_cell.length_c   1.000
_cell.angle_alpha   90.00
_cell.angle_beta   90.00
_cell.angle_gamma   90.00
#
_symmetry.space_group_name_H-M   'P 1'
#
loop_
_entity.id
_entity.type
_entity.pdbx_description
1 polymer ?
#
loop_
_entity_poly.entity_id
_entity_poly.type
_entity_poly.pdbx_seq_one_letter_code
_entity_poly.pdbx_strand_id
1 'polypeptide(L)'
;MTSFRSEDVQQILQRAMADQQKDEFSEQQLQEMAAELGISFISLQTAQQQWQQEKEIIKRRQRSNAYRLQKIKPHLISYLVVNLFLIVLNLTTSPSYFWAIYPLLGWGLGLGLHIISIYLQKD
;
A
#
# COMPACT_ATOMS: atom_id res chain seq x y z
N MET A 1 -12.63 17.21 42.00
CA MET A 1 -11.24 17.00 41.54
C MET A 1 -11.29 15.99 40.40
N THR A 2 -11.10 16.41 39.16
CA THR A 2 -11.01 15.50 38.00
C THR A 2 -9.61 14.90 37.97
N SER A 3 -9.48 13.68 38.47
CA SER A 3 -8.24 12.91 38.34
C SER A 3 -8.18 12.34 36.93
N PHE A 4 -7.26 12.85 36.11
CA PHE A 4 -7.03 12.31 34.77
C PHE A 4 -6.06 11.14 34.88
N ARG A 5 -6.37 10.03 34.20
CA ARG A 5 -5.45 8.89 34.11
C ARG A 5 -4.24 9.29 33.28
N SER A 6 -3.06 8.75 33.59
CA SER A 6 -1.82 9.05 32.88
C SER A 6 -1.92 8.84 31.37
N GLU A 7 -2.70 7.85 30.93
CA GLU A 7 -2.99 7.56 29.51
C GLU A 7 -3.77 8.68 28.82
N ASP A 8 -4.79 9.24 29.51
CA ASP A 8 -5.62 10.33 28.97
C ASP A 8 -4.82 11.63 28.86
N VAL A 9 -3.98 11.90 29.86
CA VAL A 9 -3.07 13.06 29.85
C VAL A 9 -2.11 12.98 28.68
N GLN A 10 -1.51 11.81 28.43
CA GLN A 10 -0.58 11.61 27.31
C GLN A 10 -1.27 11.81 25.95
N GLN A 11 -2.48 11.28 25.77
CA GLN A 11 -3.23 11.44 24.51
C GLN A 11 -3.62 12.90 24.26
N ILE A 12 -4.03 13.63 25.30
CA ILE A 12 -4.36 15.05 25.20
C ILE A 12 -3.11 15.86 24.87
N LEU A 13 -1.97 15.58 25.53
CA LEU A 13 -0.69 16.24 25.25
C LEU A 13 -0.23 15.99 23.81
N GLN A 14 -0.29 14.72 23.37
CA GLN A 14 0.09 14.31 22.02
C GLN A 14 -0.77 14.99 20.95
N ARG A 15 -2.07 15.14 21.21
CA ARG A 15 -3.02 15.80 20.29
C ARG A 15 -2.85 17.31 20.26
N ALA A 16 -2.50 17.93 21.39
CA ALA A 16 -2.15 19.34 21.46
C ALA A 16 -0.82 19.65 20.74
N MET A 17 0.18 18.78 20.89
CA MET A 17 1.46 18.89 20.16
C MET A 17 1.30 18.72 18.64
N ALA A 18 0.39 17.84 18.20
CA ALA A 18 0.12 17.61 16.78
C ALA A 18 -0.49 18.83 16.07
N ASP A 19 -1.14 19.73 16.81
CA ASP A 19 -1.77 20.94 16.28
C ASP A 19 -0.84 22.17 16.37
N GLN A 20 0.16 22.15 17.27
CA GLN A 20 0.89 23.38 17.60
C GLN A 20 2.06 23.74 16.67
N GLN A 21 2.72 22.79 16.00
CA GLN A 21 3.66 23.20 14.97
C GLN A 21 4.05 22.05 14.07
N LYS A 22 3.87 22.30 12.78
CA LYS A 22 4.63 21.74 11.67
C LYS A 22 6.10 22.17 11.77
N ASP A 23 6.75 21.98 12.93
CA ASP A 23 8.18 22.16 13.06
C ASP A 23 8.82 20.83 12.65
N GLU A 24 9.04 20.70 11.34
CA GLU A 24 10.21 19.95 10.90
C GLU A 24 11.42 20.64 11.55
N PHE A 25 11.83 20.16 12.74
CA PHE A 25 13.04 20.64 13.38
C PHE A 25 14.19 20.46 12.41
N SER A 26 14.87 21.57 12.11
CA SER A 26 16.07 21.51 11.29
C SER A 26 17.08 20.58 11.95
N GLU A 27 17.85 19.85 11.15
CA GLU A 27 18.98 19.02 11.61
C GLU A 27 19.89 19.79 12.59
N GLN A 28 20.00 21.11 12.42
CA GLN A 28 20.77 22.00 13.28
C GLN A 28 20.14 22.15 14.68
N GLN A 29 18.83 22.37 14.76
CA GLN A 29 18.12 22.51 16.05
C GLN A 29 18.16 21.19 16.83
N LEU A 30 18.09 20.05 16.14
CA LEU A 30 18.20 18.74 16.77
C LEU A 30 19.59 18.52 17.40
N GLN A 31 20.65 18.99 16.72
CA GLN A 31 22.02 18.94 17.24
C GLN A 31 22.22 19.88 18.44
N GLU A 32 21.62 21.07 18.41
CA GLU A 32 21.66 22.04 19.50
C GLU A 32 20.99 21.47 20.76
N MET A 33 19.77 20.95 20.64
CA MET A 33 19.07 20.31 21.76
C MET A 33 19.83 19.10 22.32
N ALA A 34 20.43 18.30 21.45
CA ALA A 34 21.25 17.17 21.89
C ALA A 34 22.51 17.61 22.63
N ALA A 35 23.16 18.68 22.16
CA ALA A 35 24.31 19.26 22.84
C ALA A 35 23.93 19.81 24.24
N GLU A 36 22.77 20.47 24.37
CA GLU A 36 22.23 20.93 25.65
C GLU A 36 21.96 19.78 26.63
N LEU A 37 21.50 18.65 26.12
CA LEU A 37 21.26 17.43 26.91
C LEU A 37 22.54 16.62 27.18
N GLY A 38 23.71 17.10 26.74
CA GLY A 38 24.99 16.41 26.89
C GLY A 38 25.17 15.17 26.01
N ILE A 39 24.32 15.02 24.98
CA ILE A 39 24.40 13.93 24.00
C ILE A 39 25.47 14.30 22.98
N SER A 40 26.46 13.42 22.79
CA SER A 40 27.54 13.69 21.83
C SER A 40 27.05 13.55 20.39
N PHE A 41 27.62 14.35 19.49
CA PHE A 41 27.29 14.31 18.05
C PHE A 41 27.37 12.90 17.45
N ILE A 42 28.35 12.09 17.85
CA ILE A 42 28.52 10.71 17.39
C ILE A 42 27.35 9.82 17.82
N SER A 43 26.87 9.97 19.06
CA SER A 43 25.72 9.22 19.55
C SER A 43 24.42 9.63 18.86
N LEU A 44 24.25 10.93 18.57
CA LEU A 44 23.13 11.45 17.80
C LEU A 44 23.16 10.95 16.35
N GLN A 45 24.31 11.02 15.69
CA GLN A 45 24.49 10.55 14.31
C GLN A 45 24.20 9.06 14.17
N THR A 46 24.62 8.25 15.16
CA THR A 46 24.34 6.81 15.19
C THR A 46 22.84 6.55 15.32
N ALA A 47 22.17 7.24 16.24
CA ALA A 47 20.72 7.12 16.43
C ALA A 47 19.94 7.56 15.19
N GLN A 48 20.36 8.65 14.54
CA GLN A 48 19.76 9.14 13.30
C GLN A 48 19.93 8.15 12.14
N GLN A 49 21.11 7.54 11.98
CA GLN A 49 21.32 6.51 10.97
C GLN A 49 20.43 5.28 11.18
N GLN A 50 20.32 4.80 12.42
CA GLN A 50 19.43 3.69 12.77
C GLN A 50 17.97 4.04 12.47
N TRP A 51 17.53 5.24 12.84
CA TRP A 51 16.18 5.73 12.57
C TRP A 51 15.87 5.83 11.07
N GLN A 52 16.82 6.30 10.25
CA GLN A 52 16.65 6.36 8.80
C GLN A 52 16.53 4.96 8.18
N GLN A 53 17.34 4.00 8.64
CA GLN A 53 17.24 2.61 8.20
C GLN A 53 15.88 1.99 8.55
N GLU A 54 15.37 2.24 9.75
CA GLU A 54 14.07 1.74 10.19
C GLU A 54 12.92 2.39 9.41
N LYS A 55 12.99 3.70 9.15
CA LYS A 55 12.04 4.41 8.27
C LYS A 55 11.99 3.81 6.88
N GLU A 56 13.14 3.47 6.29
CA GLU A 56 13.21 2.83 4.97
C GLU A 56 12.55 1.45 4.96
N ILE A 57 12.72 0.65 6.03
CA ILE A 57 12.07 -0.66 6.19
C ILE A 57 10.55 -0.50 6.29
N ILE A 58 10.07 0.45 7.10
CA ILE A 58 8.64 0.73 7.27
C ILE A 58 8.03 1.23 5.95
N LYS A 59 8.71 2.12 5.23
CA LYS A 59 8.27 2.65 3.93
C LYS A 59 8.22 1.56 2.86
N ARG A 60 9.18 0.63 2.86
CA ARG A 60 9.18 -0.56 1.97
C ARG A 60 8.02 -1.50 2.28
N ARG A 61 7.72 -1.76 3.56
CA ARG A 61 6.55 -2.55 3.98
C ARG A 61 5.24 -1.90 3.54
N GLN A 62 5.11 -0.58 3.70
CA GLN A 62 3.92 0.15 3.27
C GLN A 62 3.75 0.16 1.74
N ARG A 63 4.83 0.33 0.96
CA ARG A 63 4.79 0.25 -0.51
C ARG A 63 4.43 -1.16 -1.01
N SER A 64 4.89 -2.21 -0.35
CA SER A 64 4.61 -3.61 -0.72
C SER A 64 3.10 -3.95 -0.60
N ASN A 65 2.43 -3.48 0.45
CA ASN A 65 1.00 -3.73 0.64
C ASN A 65 0.13 -3.01 -0.40
N ALA A 66 0.53 -1.82 -0.85
CA ALA A 66 -0.18 -1.08 -1.90
C ALA A 66 0.02 -1.69 -3.32
N TYR A 67 1.14 -2.38 -3.56
CA TYR A 67 1.49 -2.92 -4.89
C TYR A 67 0.80 -4.24 -5.24
N ARG A 68 0.31 -5.01 -4.25
CA ARG A 68 -0.30 -6.32 -4.50
C ARG A 68 -1.70 -6.26 -5.12
N LEU A 69 -2.43 -5.16 -4.92
CA LEU A 69 -3.82 -5.02 -5.39
C LEU A 69 -3.96 -4.33 -6.76
N GLN A 70 -2.91 -3.69 -7.27
CA GLN A 70 -3.01 -2.91 -8.52
C GLN A 70 -2.68 -3.69 -9.79
N LYS A 71 -2.01 -4.85 -9.69
CA LYS A 71 -1.61 -5.62 -10.88
C LYS A 71 -2.70 -6.52 -11.47
N ILE A 72 -3.79 -6.81 -10.75
CA ILE A 72 -4.79 -7.81 -11.19
C ILE A 72 -5.98 -7.14 -11.91
N LYS A 73 -6.33 -5.91 -11.52
CA LYS A 73 -7.50 -5.18 -12.07
C LYS A 73 -7.44 -4.91 -13.59
N PRO A 74 -6.31 -4.50 -14.20
CA PRO A 74 -6.31 -4.17 -15.63
C PRO A 74 -6.49 -5.41 -16.53
N HIS A 75 -5.99 -6.57 -16.11
CA HIS A 75 -6.13 -7.80 -16.89
C HIS A 75 -7.58 -8.33 -16.91
N LEU A 76 -8.30 -8.20 -15.78
CA LEU A 76 -9.69 -8.63 -15.68
C LEU A 76 -10.63 -7.73 -16.51
N ILE A 77 -10.42 -6.41 -16.46
CA ILE A 77 -11.22 -5.45 -17.23
C ILE A 77 -11.01 -5.65 -18.72
N SER A 78 -9.75 -5.80 -19.17
CA SER A 78 -9.44 -6.08 -20.58
C SER A 78 -10.11 -7.37 -21.05
N TYR A 79 -10.06 -8.45 -20.25
CA TYR A 79 -10.75 -9.70 -20.56
C TYR A 79 -12.27 -9.51 -20.69
N LEU A 80 -12.92 -8.80 -19.76
CA LEU A 80 -14.36 -8.56 -19.83
C LEU A 80 -14.75 -7.72 -21.05
N VAL A 81 -14.00 -6.65 -21.35
CA VAL A 81 -14.28 -5.77 -22.50
C VAL A 81 -14.14 -6.51 -23.81
N VAL A 82 -13.06 -7.28 -23.99
CA VAL A 82 -12.82 -8.06 -25.22
C VAL A 82 -13.86 -9.16 -25.40
N ASN A 83 -14.21 -9.91 -24.35
CA ASN A 83 -15.24 -10.95 -24.45
C ASN A 83 -16.64 -10.37 -24.72
N LEU A 84 -16.99 -9.24 -24.09
CA LEU A 84 -18.25 -8.58 -24.35
C LEU A 84 -18.32 -8.09 -25.81
N PHE A 85 -17.24 -7.50 -26.32
CA PHE A 85 -17.13 -7.09 -27.72
C PHE A 85 -17.29 -8.28 -28.69
N LEU A 86 -16.62 -9.40 -28.43
CA LEU A 86 -16.73 -10.63 -29.23
C LEU A 86 -18.15 -11.21 -29.24
N ILE A 87 -18.85 -11.20 -28.10
CA ILE A 87 -20.25 -11.65 -28.02
C ILE A 87 -21.16 -10.76 -28.86
N VAL A 88 -21.02 -9.43 -28.74
CA VAL A 88 -21.81 -8.47 -29.54
C VAL A 88 -21.53 -8.64 -31.03
N LEU A 89 -20.26 -8.83 -31.41
CA LEU A 89 -19.86 -9.05 -32.80
C LEU A 89 -20.42 -10.37 -33.34
N ASN A 90 -20.40 -11.43 -32.55
CA ASN A 90 -21.00 -12.71 -32.91
C ASN A 90 -22.50 -12.60 -33.16
N LEU A 91 -23.24 -11.92 -32.28
CA LEU A 91 -24.68 -11.69 -32.43
C LEU A 91 -25.02 -10.82 -33.65
N THR A 92 -24.10 -9.92 -34.04
CA THR A 92 -24.30 -9.01 -35.17
C THR A 92 -23.94 -9.66 -36.52
N THR A 93 -22.85 -10.45 -36.58
CA THR A 93 -22.37 -11.05 -37.82
C THR A 93 -23.00 -12.42 -38.10
N SER A 94 -23.12 -13.27 -37.08
CA SER A 94 -23.54 -14.67 -37.24
C SER A 94 -24.32 -15.17 -36.02
N PRO A 95 -25.57 -14.71 -35.80
CA PRO A 95 -26.37 -15.13 -34.64
C PRO A 95 -26.65 -16.64 -34.60
N SER A 96 -26.68 -17.31 -35.76
CA SER A 96 -26.87 -18.76 -35.85
C SER A 96 -25.63 -19.61 -35.52
N TYR A 97 -24.43 -19.01 -35.43
CA TYR A 97 -23.19 -19.73 -35.14
C TYR A 97 -22.33 -18.99 -34.11
N PHE A 98 -22.26 -19.56 -32.90
CA PHE A 98 -21.62 -18.95 -31.73
C PHE A 98 -20.09 -19.15 -31.69
N TRP A 99 -19.38 -18.60 -32.68
CA TRP A 99 -17.92 -18.73 -32.77
C TRP A 99 -17.16 -18.00 -31.65
N ALA A 100 -17.79 -17.02 -30.99
CA ALA A 100 -17.21 -16.35 -29.82
C ALA A 100 -16.93 -17.29 -28.63
N ILE A 101 -17.48 -18.50 -28.60
CA ILE A 101 -17.22 -19.50 -27.55
C ILE A 101 -15.76 -19.98 -27.52
N TYR A 102 -15.09 -20.04 -28.67
CA TYR A 102 -13.72 -20.55 -28.79
C TYR A 102 -12.67 -19.64 -28.12
N PRO A 103 -12.62 -18.31 -28.39
CA PRO A 103 -11.73 -17.40 -27.66
C PRO A 103 -12.12 -17.29 -26.18
N LEU A 104 -13.41 -17.37 -25.84
CA LEU A 104 -13.89 -17.28 -24.47
C LEU A 104 -13.44 -18.48 -23.62
N LEU A 105 -13.53 -19.70 -24.15
CA LEU A 105 -13.04 -20.92 -23.50
C LEU A 105 -11.50 -20.99 -23.48
N GLY A 106 -10.83 -20.66 -24.59
CA GLY A 106 -9.37 -20.72 -24.66
C GLY A 106 -8.69 -19.79 -23.65
N TRP A 107 -9.12 -18.54 -23.58
CA TRP A 107 -8.57 -17.57 -22.63
C TRP A 107 -9.19 -17.69 -21.23
N GLY A 108 -10.47 -18.06 -21.14
CA GLY A 108 -11.17 -18.26 -19.86
C GLY A 108 -10.61 -19.41 -19.03
N LEU A 109 -10.22 -20.53 -19.69
CA LEU A 109 -9.55 -21.65 -19.00
C LEU A 109 -8.17 -21.25 -18.47
N GLY A 110 -7.37 -20.51 -19.24
CA GLY A 110 -6.06 -20.02 -18.81
C GLY A 110 -6.14 -19.07 -17.60
N LEU A 111 -7.12 -18.16 -17.60
CA LEU A 111 -7.40 -17.28 -16.46
C LEU A 111 -7.95 -18.05 -15.25
N GLY A 112 -8.85 -19.00 -15.47
CA GLY A 112 -9.41 -19.85 -14.40
C GLY A 112 -8.32 -20.61 -13.65
N LEU A 113 -7.38 -21.23 -14.38
CA LEU A 113 -6.23 -21.92 -13.77
C LEU A 113 -5.31 -20.98 -12.99
N HIS A 114 -5.09 -19.76 -13.49
CA HIS A 114 -4.29 -18.76 -12.79
C HIS A 114 -4.94 -18.31 -11.47
N ILE A 115 -6.26 -18.10 -11.47
CA ILE A 115 -7.03 -17.73 -10.27
C ILE A 115 -7.01 -18.87 -9.24
N ILE A 116 -7.21 -20.11 -9.68
CA ILE A 116 -7.15 -21.30 -8.81
C ILE A 116 -5.76 -21.44 -8.18
N SER A 117 -4.69 -21.23 -8.94
CA SER A 117 -3.30 -21.27 -8.44
C SER A 117 -3.04 -20.22 -7.37
N ILE A 118 -3.51 -18.98 -7.57
CA ILE A 118 -3.39 -17.91 -6.56
C ILE A 118 -4.19 -18.25 -5.30
N TYR A 119 -5.36 -18.89 -5.44
CA TYR A 119 -6.21 -19.23 -4.32
C TYR A 119 -5.66 -20.43 -3.52
N LEU A 120 -5.12 -21.46 -4.20
CA LEU A 120 -4.51 -22.62 -3.54
C LEU A 120 -3.19 -22.31 -2.84
N GLN A 121 -2.45 -21.27 -3.27
CA GLN A 121 -1.19 -20.90 -2.62
C GLN A 121 -1.38 -20.16 -1.28
N LYS A 122 -2.63 -19.97 -0.83
CA LYS A 122 -2.96 -19.25 0.40
C LYS A 122 -3.29 -20.16 1.59
N ASP A 123 -3.33 -21.49 1.40
CA ASP A 123 -3.53 -22.49 2.45
C ASP A 123 -2.23 -23.24 2.78
#